data_AF-X1V490-F1
#
_entry.id   AF-X1V490-F1
#
_cell.length_a   1.000
_cell.length_b   1.000
_cell.length_c   1.000
_cell.angle_alpha   90.00
_cell.angle_beta   90.00
_cell.angle_gamma   90.00
#
_symmetry.space_group_name_H-M   'P 1'
#
loop_
_entity.id
_entity.type
_entity.pdbx_description
1 polymer ?
#
loop_
_entity_poly.entity_id
_entity_poly.type
_entity_poly.pdbx_seq_one_letter_code
_entity_poly.pdbx_strand_id
1 'polypeptide(L)'
;IERYREEQKKFFSYKKRLETARDLPAQTMDGREVELAVNIAGPEEIDVALENGAEGVGLYRTEYLYMNRTTLPTEEEQLKAYKVVAQKANPYTVIIRTLDLGGDKFVSHFPVPQEINPFMGWRAIRLCLEKVDIFKVQLRAILRASHFGKVKVMYPMISGVEEVRKANKILLEVKKELKEKKIPFADDIDVGAMIEIPSAAITADLIAKEVDFFSVG
;
A
#
# COMPACT_ATOMS: atom_id res chain seq x y z
N ILE A 1 -40.07 -20.82 5.54
CA ILE A 1 -39.29 -20.65 6.79
C ILE A 1 -38.29 -21.79 6.99
N GLU A 2 -38.71 -23.07 6.85
CA GLU A 2 -37.79 -24.23 6.98
C GLU A 2 -36.58 -24.19 6.06
N ARG A 3 -36.77 -23.91 4.77
CA ARG A 3 -35.66 -23.72 3.81
C ARG A 3 -34.59 -22.75 4.31
N TYR A 4 -34.99 -21.61 4.88
CA TYR A 4 -34.05 -20.60 5.39
C TYR A 4 -33.32 -21.08 6.65
N ARG A 5 -33.96 -21.90 7.49
CA ARG A 5 -33.30 -22.51 8.65
C ARG A 5 -32.27 -23.55 8.24
N GLU A 6 -32.52 -24.32 7.18
CA GLU A 6 -31.54 -25.26 6.62
C GLU A 6 -30.34 -24.54 6.00
N GLU A 7 -30.59 -23.50 5.20
CA GLU A 7 -29.51 -22.67 4.63
C GLU A 7 -28.68 -21.99 5.73
N GLN A 8 -29.32 -21.51 6.80
CA GLN A 8 -28.62 -20.96 7.96
C GLN A 8 -27.73 -22.01 8.65
N LYS A 9 -28.20 -23.25 8.83
CA LYS A 9 -27.39 -24.34 9.39
C LYS A 9 -26.18 -24.67 8.52
N LYS A 10 -26.39 -24.77 7.20
CA LYS A 10 -25.29 -25.00 6.23
C LYS A 10 -24.25 -23.88 6.31
N PHE A 11 -24.69 -22.63 6.36
CA PHE A 11 -23.82 -21.46 6.49
C PHE A 11 -22.96 -21.53 7.77
N PHE A 12 -23.55 -21.81 8.93
CA PHE A 12 -22.79 -21.93 10.18
C PHE A 12 -21.82 -23.12 10.19
N SER A 13 -22.22 -24.26 9.60
CA SER A 13 -21.32 -25.40 9.45
C SER A 13 -20.15 -25.08 8.53
N TYR A 14 -20.38 -24.33 7.46
CA TYR A 14 -19.35 -23.91 6.53
C TYR A 14 -18.39 -22.92 7.20
N LYS A 15 -18.90 -21.92 7.94
CA LYS A 15 -18.09 -20.96 8.69
C LYS A 15 -17.13 -21.65 9.68
N LYS A 16 -17.62 -22.63 10.45
CA LYS A 16 -16.77 -23.42 11.37
C LYS A 16 -15.65 -24.18 10.64
N ARG A 17 -15.89 -24.67 9.43
CA ARG A 17 -14.85 -25.32 8.61
C ARG A 17 -13.81 -24.33 8.09
N LEU A 18 -14.18 -23.08 7.85
CA LEU A 18 -13.23 -22.04 7.45
C LEU A 18 -12.35 -21.60 8.63
N GLU A 19 -12.89 -21.55 9.85
CA GLU A 19 -12.11 -21.25 11.06
C GLU A 19 -10.96 -22.26 11.25
N THR A 20 -11.16 -23.53 10.90
CA THR A 20 -10.08 -24.53 10.93
C THR A 20 -9.03 -24.37 9.82
N ALA A 21 -9.36 -23.64 8.75
CA ALA A 21 -8.42 -23.38 7.65
C ALA A 21 -7.49 -22.19 7.93
N ARG A 22 -7.78 -21.38 8.96
CA ARG A 22 -7.00 -20.20 9.33
C ARG A 22 -5.51 -20.50 9.52
N ASP A 23 -5.20 -21.60 10.21
CA ASP A 23 -3.83 -21.95 10.60
C ASP A 23 -3.16 -22.90 9.58
N LEU A 24 -3.82 -23.18 8.45
CA LEU A 24 -3.26 -24.02 7.39
C LEU A 24 -2.43 -23.17 6.42
N PRO A 25 -1.33 -23.73 5.88
CA PRO A 25 -0.55 -23.02 4.86
C PRO A 25 -1.38 -22.81 3.59
N ALA A 26 -1.18 -21.67 2.95
CA ALA A 26 -1.77 -21.36 1.67
C ALA A 26 -1.04 -22.09 0.53
N GLN A 27 -1.39 -23.37 0.34
CA GLN A 27 -0.74 -24.26 -0.61
C GLN A 27 -1.76 -25.00 -1.49
N THR A 28 -1.46 -25.11 -2.78
CA THR A 28 -2.24 -25.93 -3.71
C THR A 28 -1.97 -27.43 -3.51
N MET A 29 -2.83 -28.29 -4.08
CA MET A 29 -2.69 -29.75 -3.94
C MET A 29 -1.40 -30.32 -4.54
N ASP A 30 -0.78 -29.60 -5.49
CA ASP A 30 0.51 -29.94 -6.11
C ASP A 30 1.71 -29.25 -5.42
N GLY A 31 1.50 -28.61 -4.28
CA GLY A 31 2.57 -28.09 -3.42
C GLY A 31 3.01 -26.65 -3.70
N ARG A 32 2.32 -25.92 -4.58
CA ARG A 32 2.63 -24.51 -4.85
C ARG A 32 2.10 -23.63 -3.74
N GLU A 33 3.00 -22.92 -3.08
CA GLU A 33 2.66 -21.92 -2.06
C GLU A 33 2.23 -20.60 -2.72
N VAL A 34 1.25 -19.93 -2.10
CA VAL A 34 0.79 -18.60 -2.45
C VAL A 34 0.65 -17.78 -1.18
N GLU A 35 1.06 -16.51 -1.21
CA GLU A 35 0.92 -15.64 -0.04
C GLU A 35 -0.53 -15.15 0.08
N LEU A 36 -1.15 -15.35 1.25
CA LEU A 36 -2.48 -14.80 1.56
C LEU A 36 -2.36 -13.59 2.50
N ALA A 37 -2.07 -12.44 1.90
CA ALA A 37 -1.95 -11.18 2.62
C ALA A 37 -3.29 -10.40 2.66
N VAL A 38 -3.41 -9.46 3.61
CA VAL A 38 -4.60 -8.62 3.77
C VAL A 38 -4.44 -7.25 3.11
N ASN A 39 -5.56 -6.66 2.72
CA ASN A 39 -5.63 -5.24 2.36
C ASN A 39 -6.20 -4.47 3.55
N ILE A 40 -5.48 -3.45 4.02
CA ILE A 40 -5.90 -2.61 5.15
C ILE A 40 -6.01 -1.14 4.77
N ALA A 41 -6.88 -0.41 5.45
CA ALA A 41 -6.99 1.04 5.34
C ALA A 41 -6.51 1.81 6.58
N GLY A 42 -6.18 1.12 7.68
CA GLY A 42 -5.67 1.75 8.89
C GLY A 42 -4.95 0.76 9.83
N PRO A 43 -4.14 1.25 10.79
CA PRO A 43 -3.41 0.43 11.74
C PRO A 43 -4.29 -0.43 12.66
N GLU A 44 -5.55 -0.07 12.84
CA GLU A 44 -6.54 -0.78 13.66
C GLU A 44 -6.96 -2.12 13.04
N GLU A 45 -6.80 -2.30 11.73
CA GLU A 45 -7.24 -3.51 11.03
C GLU A 45 -6.22 -4.67 11.12
N ILE A 46 -4.98 -4.38 11.50
CA ILE A 46 -3.90 -5.38 11.48
C ILE A 46 -4.11 -6.51 12.49
N ASP A 47 -4.63 -6.22 13.69
CA ASP A 47 -4.82 -7.24 14.72
C ASP A 47 -5.84 -8.29 14.26
N VAL A 48 -6.97 -7.81 13.72
CA VAL A 48 -8.02 -8.67 13.16
C VAL A 48 -7.50 -9.47 11.95
N ALA A 49 -6.66 -8.87 11.10
CA ALA A 49 -6.07 -9.57 9.97
C ALA A 49 -5.18 -10.75 10.40
N LEU A 50 -4.30 -10.53 11.37
CA LEU A 50 -3.43 -11.57 11.92
C LEU A 50 -4.25 -12.65 12.66
N GLU A 51 -5.29 -12.28 13.38
CA GLU A 51 -6.23 -13.22 14.01
C GLU A 51 -7.00 -14.09 13.00
N ASN A 52 -7.06 -13.67 11.74
CA ASN A 52 -7.64 -14.42 10.62
C ASN A 52 -6.58 -15.12 9.74
N GLY A 53 -5.32 -15.20 10.18
CA GLY A 53 -4.28 -15.96 9.50
C GLY A 53 -3.63 -15.24 8.31
N ALA A 54 -3.76 -13.91 8.22
CA ALA A 54 -3.11 -13.16 7.14
C ALA A 54 -1.58 -13.26 7.22
N GLU A 55 -0.95 -13.58 6.09
CA GLU A 55 0.50 -13.71 5.93
C GLU A 55 1.15 -12.35 5.58
N GLY A 56 0.75 -11.29 6.28
CA GLY A 56 1.20 -9.93 6.05
C GLY A 56 0.15 -9.02 5.42
N VAL A 57 0.60 -7.89 4.90
CA VAL A 57 -0.25 -6.84 4.33
C VAL A 57 0.16 -6.62 2.88
N GLY A 58 -0.68 -7.08 1.95
CA GLY A 58 -0.46 -6.97 0.50
C GLY A 58 -0.79 -5.60 -0.05
N LEU A 59 -1.60 -4.82 0.67
CA LEU A 59 -1.90 -3.43 0.36
C LEU A 59 -2.28 -2.65 1.61
N TYR A 60 -1.46 -1.69 1.99
CA TYR A 60 -1.82 -0.65 2.96
C TYR A 60 -2.19 0.64 2.21
N ARG A 61 -3.49 0.94 2.21
CA ARG A 61 -4.07 2.18 1.71
C ARG A 61 -3.77 3.34 2.66
N THR A 62 -3.09 4.37 2.18
CA THR A 62 -2.59 5.48 3.01
C THR A 62 -3.50 6.71 3.00
N GLU A 63 -4.60 6.67 2.25
CA GLU A 63 -5.46 7.83 2.01
C GLU A 63 -6.20 8.29 3.27
N TYR A 64 -6.46 7.39 4.22
CA TYR A 64 -7.10 7.72 5.49
C TYR A 64 -6.32 8.79 6.29
N LEU A 65 -4.99 8.86 6.12
CA LEU A 65 -4.14 9.88 6.74
C LEU A 65 -4.35 11.28 6.17
N TYR A 66 -5.03 11.40 5.03
CA TYR A 66 -5.25 12.67 4.33
C TYR A 66 -6.72 13.09 4.35
N MET A 67 -7.64 12.14 4.54
CA MET A 67 -9.09 12.42 4.58
C MET A 67 -9.52 13.10 5.88
N ASN A 68 -10.62 13.86 5.80
CA ASN A 68 -11.33 14.46 6.93
C ASN A 68 -10.47 15.34 7.87
N ARG A 69 -9.48 16.05 7.33
CA ARG A 69 -8.60 16.96 8.08
C ARG A 69 -8.32 18.26 7.34
N THR A 70 -7.98 19.29 8.10
CA THR A 70 -7.68 20.64 7.60
C THR A 70 -6.20 20.86 7.27
N THR A 71 -5.31 19.99 7.75
CA THR A 71 -3.86 20.07 7.53
C THR A 71 -3.33 18.79 6.88
N LEU A 72 -2.20 18.88 6.16
CA LEU A 72 -1.54 17.70 5.61
C LEU A 72 -0.88 16.89 6.75
N PRO A 73 -0.88 15.54 6.66
CA PRO A 73 -0.25 14.70 7.67
C PRO A 73 1.27 14.91 7.67
N THR A 74 1.81 15.15 8.85
CA THR A 74 3.24 15.32 9.09
C THR A 74 4.00 13.99 8.94
N GLU A 75 5.31 14.06 8.74
CA GLU A 75 6.17 12.87 8.66
C GLU A 75 6.05 11.98 9.91
N GLU A 76 5.96 12.57 11.10
CA GLU A 76 5.85 11.83 12.37
C GLU A 76 4.50 11.13 12.52
N GLU A 77 3.39 11.76 12.08
CA GLU A 77 2.08 11.12 12.09
C GLU A 77 2.03 9.91 11.15
N GLN A 78 2.58 10.07 9.94
CA GLN A 78 2.67 8.99 8.96
C GLN A 78 3.58 7.87 9.46
N LEU A 79 4.76 8.20 10.01
CA LEU A 79 5.67 7.23 10.59
C LEU A 79 4.99 6.45 11.73
N LYS A 80 4.27 7.13 12.62
CA LYS A 80 3.58 6.46 13.73
C LYS A 80 2.60 5.41 13.22
N ALA A 81 1.83 5.74 12.18
CA ALA A 81 0.90 4.81 11.56
C ALA A 81 1.61 3.62 10.90
N TYR A 82 2.61 3.89 10.06
CA TYR A 82 3.34 2.85 9.32
C TYR A 82 4.14 1.93 10.24
N LYS A 83 4.79 2.50 11.27
CA LYS A 83 5.57 1.77 12.26
C LYS A 83 4.72 0.76 13.02
N VAL A 84 3.50 1.13 13.44
CA VAL A 84 2.62 0.22 14.18
C VAL A 84 2.32 -1.03 13.35
N VAL A 85 1.96 -0.85 12.08
CA VAL A 85 1.68 -1.98 11.17
C VAL A 85 2.93 -2.80 10.91
N ALA A 86 4.06 -2.15 10.59
CA ALA A 86 5.34 -2.83 10.33
C ALA A 86 5.81 -3.69 11.51
N GLN A 87 5.65 -3.20 12.75
CA GLN A 87 6.04 -3.94 13.95
C GLN A 87 5.12 -5.15 14.19
N LYS A 88 3.80 -4.95 14.09
CA LYS A 88 2.81 -5.99 14.35
C LYS A 88 2.80 -7.09 13.29
N ALA A 89 3.08 -6.75 12.04
CA ALA A 89 3.11 -7.71 10.94
C ALA A 89 4.35 -8.62 10.95
N ASN A 90 5.37 -8.37 11.78
CA ASN A 90 6.56 -9.22 11.81
C ASN A 90 6.21 -10.69 12.11
N PRO A 91 6.79 -11.66 11.38
CA PRO A 91 7.90 -11.52 10.40
C PRO A 91 7.47 -11.28 8.95
N TYR A 92 6.18 -11.05 8.70
CA TYR A 92 5.58 -10.86 7.38
C TYR A 92 5.82 -9.47 6.80
N THR A 93 5.56 -9.34 5.50
CA THR A 93 5.76 -8.12 4.74
C THR A 93 4.57 -7.16 4.83
N VAL A 94 4.85 -5.85 4.76
CA VAL A 94 3.84 -4.79 4.65
C VAL A 94 4.12 -3.95 3.41
N ILE A 95 3.22 -4.02 2.42
CA ILE A 95 3.29 -3.23 1.20
C ILE A 95 2.52 -1.92 1.39
N ILE A 96 3.25 -0.81 1.55
CA ILE A 96 2.66 0.52 1.70
C ILE A 96 2.50 1.17 0.34
N ARG A 97 1.25 1.41 -0.06
CA ARG A 97 0.95 2.16 -1.28
C ARG A 97 1.05 3.64 -0.98
N THR A 98 1.83 4.36 -1.78
CA THR A 98 1.91 5.82 -1.67
C THR A 98 0.54 6.44 -1.99
N LEU A 99 0.38 7.72 -1.66
CA LEU A 99 -0.87 8.45 -1.76
C LEU A 99 -1.58 8.24 -3.11
N ASP A 100 -2.81 7.73 -3.08
CA ASP A 100 -3.73 7.64 -4.22
C ASP A 100 -5.01 8.44 -3.95
N LEU A 101 -4.86 9.77 -3.97
CA LEU A 101 -5.97 10.72 -3.93
C LEU A 101 -5.91 11.65 -5.14
N GLY A 102 -7.08 12.07 -5.60
CA GLY A 102 -7.23 13.14 -6.58
C GLY A 102 -7.12 14.51 -5.94
N GLY A 103 -6.77 15.52 -6.75
CA GLY A 103 -6.73 16.91 -6.31
C GLY A 103 -8.07 17.43 -5.79
N ASP A 104 -9.20 16.83 -6.21
CA ASP A 104 -10.55 17.12 -5.70
C ASP A 104 -10.69 16.89 -4.18
N LYS A 105 -9.87 16.00 -3.61
CA LYS A 105 -9.83 15.74 -2.15
C LYS A 105 -8.91 16.68 -1.40
N PHE A 106 -8.12 17.49 -2.11
CA PHE A 106 -7.19 18.47 -1.56
C PHE A 106 -7.64 19.92 -1.75
N VAL A 107 -8.89 20.18 -2.14
CA VAL A 107 -9.39 21.55 -2.40
C VAL A 107 -9.28 22.45 -1.16
N SER A 108 -9.27 21.87 0.04
CA SER A 108 -9.00 22.58 1.30
C SER A 108 -7.54 23.00 1.50
N HIS A 109 -6.59 22.38 0.79
CA HIS A 109 -5.15 22.56 0.96
C HIS A 109 -4.48 23.23 -0.25
N PHE A 110 -5.03 23.04 -1.45
CA PHE A 110 -4.55 23.66 -2.68
C PHE A 110 -5.73 24.16 -3.53
N PRO A 111 -5.56 25.29 -4.23
CA PRO A 111 -6.51 25.68 -5.28
C PRO A 111 -6.35 24.69 -6.44
N VAL A 112 -7.19 23.66 -6.46
CA VAL A 112 -7.24 22.69 -7.54
C VAL A 112 -8.34 23.11 -8.52
N PRO A 113 -8.03 23.29 -9.82
CA PRO A 113 -9.05 23.52 -10.83
C PRO A 113 -10.06 22.37 -10.81
N GLN A 114 -11.35 22.67 -10.91
CA GLN A 114 -12.36 21.62 -11.00
C GLN A 114 -12.13 20.81 -12.28
N GLU A 115 -11.80 19.54 -12.13
CA GLU A 115 -11.58 18.63 -13.25
C GLU A 115 -12.91 18.06 -13.75
N ILE A 116 -13.08 18.00 -15.07
CA ILE A 116 -14.25 17.36 -15.69
C ILE A 116 -14.27 15.86 -15.39
N ASN A 117 -13.10 15.22 -15.35
CA ASN A 117 -12.94 13.79 -15.10
C ASN A 117 -11.83 13.49 -14.07
N PRO A 118 -12.12 13.59 -12.76
CA PRO A 118 -11.12 13.37 -11.70
C PRO A 118 -10.42 12.01 -11.76
N PHE A 119 -11.14 10.97 -12.20
CA PHE A 119 -10.56 9.61 -12.34
C PHE A 119 -9.43 9.53 -13.37
N MET A 120 -9.48 10.34 -14.43
CA MET A 120 -8.47 10.38 -15.48
C MET A 120 -7.47 11.54 -15.30
N GLY A 121 -7.68 12.38 -14.30
CA GLY A 121 -7.00 13.65 -14.10
C GLY A 121 -5.79 13.57 -13.16
N TRP A 122 -5.67 14.61 -12.35
CA TRP A 122 -4.54 14.88 -11.48
C TRP A 122 -4.69 14.17 -10.13
N ARG A 123 -4.20 12.93 -10.08
CA ARG A 123 -4.26 12.07 -8.90
C ARG A 123 -3.00 11.25 -8.67
N ALA A 124 -2.88 10.71 -7.47
CA ALA A 124 -1.95 9.63 -7.15
C ALA A 124 -0.49 9.98 -7.49
N ILE A 125 0.22 9.11 -8.24
CA ILE A 125 1.63 9.37 -8.60
C ILE A 125 1.81 10.68 -9.36
N ARG A 126 0.84 11.11 -10.18
CA ARG A 126 0.94 12.36 -10.95
C ARG A 126 0.97 13.56 -10.00
N LEU A 127 0.09 13.56 -9.00
CA LEU A 127 0.10 14.54 -7.93
C LEU A 127 1.43 14.49 -7.16
N CYS A 128 1.92 13.31 -6.82
CA CYS A 128 3.17 13.12 -6.07
C CYS A 128 4.39 13.63 -6.84
N LEU A 129 4.44 13.45 -8.16
CA LEU A 129 5.53 13.90 -9.02
C LEU A 129 5.52 15.42 -9.24
N GLU A 130 4.36 16.07 -9.11
CA GLU A 130 4.25 17.53 -9.18
C GLU A 130 4.45 18.20 -7.82
N LYS A 131 3.86 17.65 -6.76
CA LYS A 131 3.97 18.12 -5.37
C LYS A 131 5.00 17.29 -4.60
N VAL A 132 6.25 17.37 -5.07
CA VAL A 132 7.38 16.58 -4.55
C VAL A 132 7.56 16.74 -3.04
N ASP A 133 7.28 17.91 -2.46
CA ASP A 133 7.40 18.12 -1.00
C ASP A 133 6.48 17.20 -0.19
N ILE A 134 5.23 17.02 -0.66
CA ILE A 134 4.25 16.11 -0.04
C ILE A 134 4.74 14.66 -0.20
N PHE A 135 5.23 14.32 -1.38
CA PHE A 135 5.69 12.97 -1.68
C PHE A 135 6.92 12.60 -0.85
N LYS A 136 7.90 13.51 -0.73
CA LYS A 136 9.09 13.31 0.10
C LYS A 136 8.75 13.10 1.58
N VAL A 137 7.74 13.79 2.12
CA VAL A 137 7.27 13.56 3.50
C VAL A 137 6.80 12.12 3.68
N GLN A 138 5.98 11.61 2.74
CA GLN A 138 5.50 10.23 2.81
C GLN A 138 6.62 9.21 2.61
N LEU A 139 7.50 9.42 1.64
CA LEU A 139 8.64 8.50 1.39
C LEU A 139 9.58 8.43 2.59
N ARG A 140 9.87 9.56 3.26
CA ARG A 140 10.66 9.57 4.50
C ARG A 140 9.99 8.74 5.59
N ALA A 141 8.69 8.90 5.79
CA ALA A 141 7.95 8.14 6.78
C ALA A 141 7.96 6.63 6.49
N ILE A 142 7.78 6.22 5.23
CA ILE A 142 7.83 4.82 4.80
C ILE A 142 9.24 4.23 5.01
N LEU A 143 10.29 4.93 4.59
CA LEU A 143 11.68 4.51 4.81
C LEU A 143 12.01 4.39 6.29
N ARG A 144 11.63 5.36 7.12
CA ARG A 144 11.84 5.29 8.57
C ARG A 144 11.07 4.12 9.20
N ALA A 145 9.89 3.78 8.69
CA ALA A 145 9.11 2.64 9.16
C ALA A 145 9.77 1.29 8.82
N SER A 146 10.51 1.20 7.70
CA SER A 146 11.20 -0.03 7.29
C SER A 146 12.32 -0.46 8.24
N HIS A 147 12.77 0.42 9.15
CA HIS A 147 13.66 0.04 10.23
C HIS A 147 12.99 -0.91 11.25
N PHE A 148 11.66 -0.92 11.35
CA PHE A 148 10.92 -1.64 12.39
C PHE A 148 10.25 -2.94 11.91
N GLY A 149 10.34 -3.26 10.63
CA GLY A 149 9.75 -4.45 10.03
C GLY A 149 9.96 -4.51 8.51
N LYS A 150 9.50 -5.59 7.87
CA LYS A 150 9.66 -5.78 6.42
C LYS A 150 8.67 -4.94 5.62
N VAL A 151 9.04 -3.69 5.36
CA VAL A 151 8.21 -2.76 4.58
C VAL A 151 8.64 -2.75 3.12
N LYS A 152 7.67 -2.72 2.21
CA LYS A 152 7.85 -2.44 0.77
C LYS A 152 7.07 -1.18 0.42
N VAL A 153 7.49 -0.46 -0.61
CA VAL A 153 6.78 0.72 -1.13
C VAL A 153 6.18 0.40 -2.49
N MET A 154 4.98 0.89 -2.77
CA MET A 154 4.31 0.70 -4.06
C MET A 154 3.73 2.00 -4.60
N TYR A 155 3.96 2.27 -5.88
CA TYR A 155 3.41 3.46 -6.55
C TYR A 155 2.06 3.13 -7.25
N PRO A 156 0.98 3.88 -6.95
CA PRO A 156 -0.30 3.78 -7.63
C PRO A 156 -0.30 4.52 -8.97
N MET A 157 -1.25 4.18 -9.85
CA MET A 157 -1.59 4.88 -11.09
C MET A 157 -0.39 5.09 -12.02
N ILE A 158 0.56 4.14 -12.01
CA ILE A 158 1.65 4.11 -12.99
C ILE A 158 1.02 3.87 -14.36
N SER A 159 1.30 4.75 -15.31
CA SER A 159 0.89 4.63 -16.71
C SER A 159 2.04 4.27 -17.63
N GLY A 160 3.29 4.46 -17.19
CA GLY A 160 4.48 4.07 -17.94
C GLY A 160 5.79 4.20 -17.15
N VAL A 161 6.88 3.72 -17.76
CA VAL A 161 8.20 3.58 -17.13
C VAL A 161 8.81 4.91 -16.64
N GLU A 162 8.52 6.02 -17.32
CA GLU A 162 9.07 7.34 -16.97
C GLU A 162 8.58 7.84 -15.60
N GLU A 163 7.34 7.51 -15.22
CA GLU A 163 6.80 7.87 -13.90
C GLU A 163 7.52 7.12 -12.78
N VAL A 164 7.79 5.82 -13.00
CA VAL A 164 8.56 4.99 -12.07
C VAL A 164 9.98 5.52 -11.90
N ARG A 165 10.68 5.84 -13.00
CA ARG A 165 12.04 6.41 -12.94
C ARG A 165 12.10 7.70 -12.15
N LYS A 166 11.14 8.61 -12.36
CA LYS A 166 11.05 9.86 -11.61
C LYS A 166 10.78 9.60 -10.13
N ALA A 167 9.86 8.69 -9.81
CA ALA A 167 9.55 8.33 -8.43
C ALA A 167 10.75 7.69 -7.72
N ASN A 168 11.44 6.76 -8.37
CA ASN A 168 12.67 6.13 -7.87
C ASN A 168 13.78 7.16 -7.64
N LYS A 169 13.93 8.14 -8.53
CA LYS A 169 14.90 9.23 -8.33
C LYS A 169 14.60 10.01 -7.05
N ILE A 170 13.35 10.37 -6.80
CA ILE A 170 12.93 11.07 -5.58
C ILE A 170 13.15 10.18 -4.35
N LEU A 171 12.84 8.88 -4.42
CA LEU A 171 13.11 7.92 -3.35
C LEU A 171 14.61 7.87 -3.02
N LEU A 172 15.49 7.83 -4.02
CA LEU A 172 16.93 7.84 -3.83
C LEU A 172 17.43 9.15 -3.20
N GLU A 173 16.88 10.30 -3.59
CA GLU A 173 17.17 11.58 -2.93
C GLU A 173 16.80 11.52 -1.45
N VAL A 174 15.61 11.00 -1.13
CA VAL A 174 15.15 10.85 0.26
C VAL A 174 16.05 9.88 1.05
N LYS A 175 16.46 8.75 0.46
CA LYS A 175 17.43 7.83 1.09
C LYS A 175 18.73 8.57 1.43
N LYS A 176 19.24 9.43 0.56
CA LYS A 176 20.43 10.25 0.82
C LYS A 176 20.21 11.24 1.96
N GLU A 177 19.10 11.98 1.95
CA GLU A 177 18.73 12.93 3.02
C GLU A 177 18.69 12.23 4.40
N LEU A 178 18.13 11.02 4.48
CA LEU A 178 18.08 10.24 5.72
C LEU A 178 19.47 9.73 6.15
N LYS A 179 20.32 9.28 5.20
CA LYS A 179 21.70 8.86 5.48
C LYS A 179 22.54 10.03 6.03
N GLU A 180 22.43 11.22 5.45
CA GLU A 180 23.13 12.42 5.92
C GLU A 180 22.71 12.80 7.35
N LYS A 181 21.42 12.67 7.65
CA LYS A 181 20.86 12.90 9.00
C LYS A 181 21.11 11.75 9.98
N LYS A 182 21.76 10.66 9.54
CA LYS A 182 21.99 9.44 10.32
C LYS A 182 20.70 8.83 10.89
N ILE A 183 19.61 8.92 10.14
CA ILE A 183 18.33 8.31 10.49
C ILE A 183 18.30 6.89 9.93
N PRO A 184 18.01 5.86 10.74
CA PRO A 184 18.01 4.47 10.27
C PRO A 184 16.80 4.14 9.39
N PHE A 185 17.03 3.32 8.37
CA PHE A 185 16.04 2.71 7.47
C PHE A 185 16.64 1.46 6.80
N ALA A 186 15.82 0.60 6.20
CA ALA A 186 16.28 -0.53 5.39
C ALA A 186 16.73 -0.05 3.99
N ASP A 187 18.01 -0.23 3.66
CA ASP A 187 18.59 0.30 2.41
C ASP A 187 18.08 -0.46 1.17
N ASP A 188 17.73 -1.72 1.37
CA ASP A 188 17.24 -2.72 0.40
C ASP A 188 15.70 -2.83 0.35
N ILE A 189 14.98 -1.75 0.70
CA ILE A 189 13.52 -1.73 0.56
C ILE A 189 13.09 -1.98 -0.90
N ASP A 190 12.25 -2.99 -1.10
CA ASP A 190 11.63 -3.27 -2.40
C ASP A 190 10.66 -2.16 -2.81
N VAL A 191 10.71 -1.81 -4.10
CA VAL A 191 9.86 -0.82 -4.75
C VAL A 191 9.00 -1.53 -5.80
N GLY A 192 7.68 -1.36 -5.71
CA GLY A 192 6.72 -1.95 -6.64
C GLY A 192 5.90 -0.92 -7.41
N ALA A 193 5.23 -1.40 -8.45
CA ALA A 193 4.21 -0.65 -9.18
C ALA A 193 2.85 -1.34 -9.10
N MET A 194 1.81 -0.55 -8.89
CA MET A 194 0.44 -1.01 -9.05
C MET A 194 0.06 -0.99 -10.53
N ILE A 195 -0.33 -2.14 -11.06
CA ILE A 195 -0.76 -2.31 -12.46
C ILE A 195 -2.28 -2.19 -12.49
N GLU A 196 -2.76 -0.95 -12.59
CA GLU A 196 -4.18 -0.59 -12.60
C GLU A 196 -4.56 0.28 -13.82
N ILE A 197 -3.58 0.69 -14.62
CA ILE A 197 -3.78 1.41 -15.89
C ILE A 197 -3.46 0.48 -17.06
N PRO A 198 -4.32 0.40 -18.10
CA PRO A 198 -4.08 -0.48 -19.25
C PRO A 198 -2.71 -0.28 -19.92
N SER A 199 -2.21 0.95 -20.01
CA SER A 199 -0.88 1.24 -20.56
C SER A 199 0.25 0.62 -19.74
N ALA A 200 0.08 0.49 -18.42
CA ALA A 200 1.03 -0.17 -17.54
C ALA A 200 1.07 -1.68 -17.79
N ALA A 201 -0.09 -2.30 -18.01
CA ALA A 201 -0.18 -3.71 -18.37
C ALA A 201 0.47 -3.99 -19.74
N ILE A 202 0.25 -3.09 -20.72
CA ILE A 202 0.86 -3.19 -22.06
C ILE A 202 2.39 -3.02 -22.01
N THR A 203 2.90 -2.20 -21.09
CA THR A 203 4.34 -1.88 -20.95
C THR A 203 4.99 -2.53 -19.74
N ALA A 204 4.39 -3.61 -19.21
CA ALA A 204 4.84 -4.25 -17.98
C ALA A 204 6.27 -4.81 -18.09
N ASP A 205 6.70 -5.23 -19.26
CA ASP A 205 8.07 -5.68 -19.55
C ASP A 205 9.13 -4.57 -19.38
N LEU A 206 8.75 -3.32 -19.67
CA LEU A 206 9.59 -2.15 -19.45
C LEU A 206 9.58 -1.73 -17.97
N ILE A 207 8.41 -1.74 -17.34
CA ILE A 207 8.26 -1.36 -15.93
C ILE A 207 8.99 -2.37 -15.03
N ALA A 208 8.94 -3.66 -15.34
CA ALA A 208 9.57 -4.73 -14.56
C ALA A 208 11.09 -4.60 -14.43
N LYS A 209 11.74 -3.78 -15.27
CA LYS A 209 13.18 -3.50 -15.18
C LYS A 209 13.51 -2.44 -14.13
N GLU A 210 12.51 -1.71 -13.65
CA GLU A 210 12.64 -0.56 -12.75
C GLU A 210 11.98 -0.79 -11.38
N VAL A 211 11.30 -1.93 -11.19
CA VAL A 211 10.60 -2.30 -9.95
C VAL A 211 10.87 -3.75 -9.57
N ASP A 212 10.75 -4.06 -8.28
CA ASP A 212 10.99 -5.37 -7.70
C ASP A 212 9.75 -6.28 -7.73
N PHE A 213 8.54 -5.70 -7.80
CA PHE A 213 7.29 -6.44 -7.86
C PHE A 213 6.13 -5.66 -8.50
N PHE A 214 5.07 -6.40 -8.84
CA PHE A 214 3.80 -5.85 -9.27
C PHE A 214 2.68 -6.21 -8.31
N SER A 215 1.68 -5.34 -8.22
CA SER A 215 0.36 -5.65 -7.66
C SER A 215 -0.70 -5.22 -8.65
N VAL A 216 -1.59 -6.11 -9.05
CA VAL A 216 -2.67 -5.80 -10.00
C VAL A 216 -3.83 -5.19 -9.24
N GLY A 217 -4.24 -3.98 -9.64
CA GLY A 217 -5.29 -3.17 -9.00
C GLY A 217 -6.56 -3.07 -9.81
#